data_AF-A0A7J8PJT8-F1
#
_entry.id   AF-A0A7J8PJT8-F1
#
_cell.length_a   1.000
_cell.length_b   1.000
_cell.length_c   1.000
_cell.angle_alpha   90.00
_cell.angle_beta   90.00
_cell.angle_gamma   90.00
#
_symmetry.space_group_name_H-M   'P 1'
#
loop_
_entity.id
_entity.type
_entity.pdbx_description
1 polymer ?
#
loop_
_entity_poly.entity_id
_entity_poly.type
_entity_poly.pdbx_seq_one_letter_code
_entity_poly.pdbx_strand_id
1 'polypeptide(L)'
;MRPQGGSTFLTELKQRLLLSPSEAASAGTRYNVPLINSLVLYVGMQAIQQLQSRVPHAQSAASTAPMSVFLVSAALDIFQTLIADLDTEGRYLFLNAIANQLRYPNNHTHYFSFILLYLFAEANQEIIQEQITRVLLERLIVNKPHPWGLLITFIELIKNPRYNFWNRSFIRCAPEIEKLFESVARSCGGLKPVDDSIVSGWVSDNAH
;
A
#
# COMPACT_ATOMS: atom_id res chain seq x y z
N MET A 1 25.03 20.39 -7.06
CA MET A 1 24.13 21.27 -6.27
C MET A 1 22.70 20.86 -6.55
N ARG A 2 22.01 20.20 -5.61
CA ARG A 2 20.56 19.95 -5.73
C ARG A 2 19.84 21.30 -5.57
N PRO A 3 18.84 21.64 -6.40
CA PRO A 3 18.13 22.89 -6.25
C PRO A 3 17.33 22.89 -4.93
N GLN A 4 17.46 23.97 -4.15
CA GLN A 4 16.80 24.19 -2.85
C GLN A 4 15.25 24.29 -2.94
N GLY A 5 14.65 24.18 -4.13
CA GLY A 5 13.19 24.30 -4.31
C GLY A 5 12.37 23.10 -3.84
N GLY A 6 12.99 21.92 -3.70
CA GLY A 6 12.29 20.69 -3.30
C GLY A 6 11.80 20.70 -1.84
N SER A 7 12.54 21.32 -0.93
CA SER A 7 12.18 21.37 0.49
C SER A 7 10.99 22.30 0.75
N THR A 8 10.90 23.43 0.04
CA THR A 8 9.79 24.38 0.20
C THR A 8 8.48 23.77 -0.28
N PHE A 9 8.48 23.06 -1.41
CA PHE A 9 7.29 22.37 -1.92
C PHE A 9 6.73 21.36 -0.92
N LEU A 10 7.59 20.49 -0.38
CA LEU A 10 7.19 19.45 0.56
C LEU A 10 6.66 20.03 1.87
N THR A 11 7.29 21.10 2.36
CA THR A 11 6.85 21.80 3.58
C THR A 11 5.46 22.45 3.40
N GLU A 12 5.22 23.07 2.24
CA GLU A 12 3.92 23.68 1.92
C GLU A 12 2.83 22.65 1.60
N LEU A 13 3.20 21.44 1.17
CA LEU A 13 2.26 20.42 0.72
C LEU A 13 1.21 20.11 1.78
N LYS A 14 1.63 19.94 3.05
CA LYS A 14 0.72 19.72 4.17
C LYS A 14 -0.33 20.83 4.29
N GLN A 15 0.09 22.08 4.15
CA GLN A 15 -0.82 23.23 4.26
C GLN A 15 -1.82 23.28 3.10
N ARG A 16 -1.38 22.88 1.89
CA ARG A 16 -2.25 22.81 0.71
C ARG A 16 -3.29 21.68 0.77
N LEU A 17 -3.08 20.68 1.63
CA LEU A 17 -4.06 19.61 1.88
C LEU A 17 -5.14 20.01 2.88
N LEU A 18 -5.00 21.14 3.56
CA LEU A 18 -6.00 21.63 4.52
C LEU A 18 -7.07 22.47 3.83
N LEU A 19 -8.29 22.35 4.33
CA LEU A 19 -9.41 23.19 3.94
C LEU A 19 -9.43 24.49 4.75
N SER A 20 -10.12 25.50 4.23
CA SER A 20 -10.44 26.68 5.03
C SER A 20 -11.39 26.30 6.20
N PRO A 21 -11.45 27.09 7.29
CA PRO A 21 -12.32 26.76 8.43
C PRO A 21 -13.81 26.59 8.08
N SER A 22 -14.31 27.36 7.10
CA SER A 22 -15.69 27.28 6.63
C SER A 22 -15.97 25.96 5.88
N GLU A 23 -15.07 25.57 4.99
CA GLU A 23 -15.17 24.30 4.25
C GLU A 23 -14.98 23.10 5.17
N ALA A 24 -14.08 23.18 6.15
CA ALA A 24 -13.83 22.12 7.12
C ALA A 24 -15.06 21.81 7.97
N ALA A 25 -15.78 22.85 8.42
CA ALA A 25 -17.04 22.68 9.16
C ALA A 25 -18.11 21.97 8.31
N SER A 26 -18.13 22.26 7.01
CA SER A 26 -19.07 21.64 6.05
C SER A 26 -18.71 20.19 5.72
N ALA A 27 -17.41 19.89 5.60
CA ALA A 27 -16.90 18.58 5.22
C ALA A 27 -16.78 17.60 6.40
N GLY A 28 -16.82 18.08 7.64
CA GLY A 28 -16.61 17.27 8.84
C GLY A 28 -15.16 16.84 9.05
N THR A 29 -14.23 17.40 8.28
CA THR A 29 -12.78 17.15 8.36
C THR A 29 -12.04 18.41 7.94
N ARG A 30 -10.85 18.63 8.52
CA ARG A 30 -9.95 19.72 8.14
C ARG A 30 -9.19 19.47 6.84
N TYR A 31 -9.28 18.26 6.28
CA TYR A 31 -8.51 17.84 5.11
C TYR A 31 -9.35 17.83 3.83
N ASN A 32 -8.74 18.25 2.73
CA ASN A 32 -9.33 18.11 1.40
C ASN A 32 -9.17 16.67 0.91
N VAL A 33 -10.11 15.80 1.28
CA VAL A 33 -10.07 14.36 0.97
C VAL A 33 -9.97 14.08 -0.54
N PRO A 34 -10.75 14.74 -1.43
CA PRO A 34 -10.59 14.57 -2.88
C PRO A 34 -9.18 14.92 -3.37
N LEU A 35 -8.56 15.95 -2.82
CA LEU A 35 -7.19 16.34 -3.17
C LEU A 35 -6.16 15.32 -2.69
N ILE A 36 -6.29 14.78 -1.48
CA ILE A 36 -5.42 13.70 -0.99
C ILE A 36 -5.52 12.48 -1.92
N ASN A 37 -6.75 12.07 -2.28
CA ASN A 37 -6.99 10.94 -3.17
C ASN A 37 -6.37 11.15 -4.56
N SER A 38 -6.57 12.33 -5.15
CA SER A 38 -6.04 12.63 -6.49
C SER A 38 -4.52 12.77 -6.48
N LEU A 39 -3.94 13.39 -5.44
CA LEU A 39 -2.49 13.49 -5.27
C LEU A 39 -1.83 12.11 -5.19
N VAL A 40 -2.34 11.23 -4.33
CA VAL A 40 -1.79 9.88 -4.15
C VAL A 40 -1.83 9.10 -5.46
N LEU A 41 -2.98 9.09 -6.13
CA LEU A 41 -3.15 8.38 -7.40
C LEU A 41 -2.23 8.96 -8.47
N TYR A 42 -2.19 10.29 -8.63
CA TYR A 42 -1.39 10.96 -9.65
C TYR A 42 0.10 10.74 -9.46
N VAL A 43 0.61 10.91 -8.24
CA VAL A 43 2.02 10.65 -7.90
C VAL A 43 2.40 9.20 -8.19
N GLY A 44 1.53 8.25 -7.84
CA GLY A 44 1.75 6.84 -8.17
C GLY A 44 1.74 6.56 -9.67
N MET A 45 0.82 7.15 -10.43
CA MET A 45 0.77 7.01 -11.89
C MET A 45 2.06 7.54 -12.55
N GLN A 46 2.52 8.72 -12.12
CA GLN A 46 3.78 9.31 -12.62
C GLN A 46 4.98 8.43 -12.28
N ALA A 47 5.03 7.88 -11.05
CA ALA A 47 6.09 6.96 -10.66
C ALA A 47 6.09 5.69 -11.53
N ILE A 48 4.93 5.07 -11.75
CA ILE A 48 4.79 3.87 -12.59
C ILE A 48 5.24 4.16 -14.03
N GLN A 49 4.83 5.29 -14.60
CA GLN A 49 5.23 5.69 -15.95
C GLN A 49 6.75 5.83 -16.08
N GLN A 50 7.41 6.45 -15.09
CA GLN A 50 8.87 6.58 -15.06
C GLN A 50 9.58 5.24 -14.89
N LEU A 51 9.01 4.30 -14.13
CA LEU A 51 9.56 2.95 -14.00
C LEU A 51 9.49 2.19 -15.32
N GLN A 52 8.36 2.29 -16.02
CA GLN A 52 8.18 1.66 -17.33
C GLN A 52 9.14 2.22 -18.38
N SER A 53 9.41 3.54 -18.37
CA SER A 53 10.39 4.12 -19.29
C SER A 53 11.84 3.69 -19.00
N ARG A 54 12.15 3.26 -17.77
CA ARG A 54 13.47 2.76 -17.37
C ARG A 54 13.69 1.29 -17.71
N VAL A 55 12.62 0.53 -17.96
CA VAL A 55 12.68 -0.89 -18.32
C VAL A 55 12.13 -1.12 -19.74
N PRO A 56 12.76 -0.59 -20.80
CA PRO A 56 12.47 -1.05 -22.15
C PRO A 56 13.23 -2.37 -22.37
N HIS A 57 12.51 -3.48 -22.58
CA HIS A 57 13.04 -4.82 -22.92
C HIS A 57 13.63 -5.69 -21.80
N ALA A 58 12.79 -6.13 -20.87
CA ALA A 58 12.97 -7.44 -20.24
C ALA A 58 11.63 -8.18 -20.27
N GLN A 59 11.38 -8.88 -21.38
CA GLN A 59 10.45 -9.98 -21.39
C GLN A 59 10.96 -11.05 -20.41
N SER A 60 10.05 -11.64 -19.64
CA SER A 60 10.21 -13.01 -19.11
C SER A 60 11.25 -13.20 -17.99
N ALA A 61 10.87 -12.92 -16.75
CA ALA A 61 11.20 -13.79 -15.62
C ALA A 61 10.37 -13.40 -14.39
N ALA A 62 9.59 -14.35 -13.89
CA ALA A 62 9.10 -14.34 -12.53
C ALA A 62 10.30 -14.45 -11.58
N SER A 63 10.95 -13.34 -11.27
CA SER A 63 12.04 -13.27 -10.30
C SER A 63 12.04 -11.89 -9.65
N THR A 64 11.67 -11.89 -8.37
CA THR A 64 11.95 -10.86 -7.34
C THR A 64 12.84 -9.71 -7.82
N ALA A 65 12.25 -8.72 -8.51
CA ALA A 65 12.95 -7.46 -8.72
C ALA A 65 13.24 -6.87 -7.34
N PRO A 66 14.48 -6.46 -7.04
CA PRO A 66 14.80 -5.92 -5.73
C PRO A 66 13.86 -4.75 -5.43
N MET A 67 13.37 -4.68 -4.19
CA MET A 67 12.44 -3.65 -3.73
C MET A 67 12.87 -2.23 -4.16
N SER A 68 14.18 -1.98 -4.27
CA SER A 68 14.75 -0.72 -4.72
C SER A 68 14.35 -0.28 -6.14
N VAL A 69 13.97 -1.19 -7.03
CA VAL A 69 13.61 -0.87 -8.43
C VAL A 69 12.36 0.01 -8.48
N PHE A 70 11.41 -0.18 -7.55
CA PHE A 70 10.16 0.59 -7.51
C PHE A 70 10.31 1.96 -6.82
N LEU A 71 11.52 2.28 -6.33
CA LEU A 71 11.79 3.52 -5.62
C LEU A 71 12.05 4.68 -6.60
N VAL A 72 10.98 5.36 -7.03
CA VAL A 72 11.10 6.65 -7.71
C VAL A 72 11.30 7.73 -6.66
N SER A 73 12.52 8.26 -6.54
CA SER A 73 12.95 9.19 -5.47
C SER A 73 11.92 10.28 -5.19
N ALA A 74 11.47 11.04 -6.19
CA ALA A 74 10.55 12.15 -5.96
C ALA A 74 9.17 11.72 -5.43
N ALA A 75 8.62 10.60 -5.91
CA ALA A 75 7.34 10.09 -5.44
C ALA A 75 7.43 9.58 -3.99
N LEU A 76 8.54 8.92 -3.67
CA LEU A 76 8.82 8.49 -2.30
C LEU A 76 9.04 9.67 -1.36
N ASP A 77 9.79 10.69 -1.78
CA ASP A 77 10.02 11.88 -0.98
C ASP A 77 8.68 12.52 -0.59
N ILE A 78 7.71 12.56 -1.52
CA ILE A 78 6.33 13.01 -1.23
C ILE A 78 5.65 12.08 -0.21
N PHE A 79 5.62 10.76 -0.44
CA PHE A 79 4.92 9.82 0.44
C PHE A 79 5.53 9.74 1.85
N GLN A 80 6.87 9.77 1.96
CA GLN A 80 7.59 9.80 3.23
C GLN A 80 7.35 11.11 3.99
N THR A 81 7.34 12.24 3.28
CA THR A 81 6.99 13.53 3.89
C THR A 81 5.56 13.49 4.43
N LEU A 82 4.59 13.04 3.62
CA LEU A 82 3.18 13.01 4.03
C LEU A 82 2.96 12.09 5.23
N ILE A 83 3.54 10.89 5.26
CA ILE A 83 3.34 9.98 6.39
C ILE A 83 4.03 10.46 7.68
N ALA A 84 5.11 11.25 7.57
CA ALA A 84 5.82 11.80 8.72
C ALA A 84 5.15 13.07 9.28
N ASP A 85 4.69 13.96 8.39
CA ASP A 85 4.26 15.31 8.78
C ASP A 85 2.76 15.43 9.05
N LEU A 86 1.93 14.54 8.49
CA LEU A 86 0.49 14.54 8.75
C LEU A 86 0.20 14.07 10.18
N ASP A 87 -0.85 14.63 10.77
CA ASP A 87 -1.38 14.13 12.04
C ASP A 87 -2.18 12.83 11.81
N THR A 88 -2.70 12.25 12.90
CA THR A 88 -3.41 10.96 12.88
C THR A 88 -4.54 10.92 11.85
N GLU A 89 -5.33 11.99 11.74
CA GLU A 89 -6.43 12.10 10.76
C GLU A 89 -5.90 12.16 9.32
N GLY A 90 -4.92 13.03 9.06
CA GLY A 90 -4.33 13.16 7.73
C GLY A 90 -3.66 11.86 7.26
N ARG A 91 -2.91 11.19 8.15
CA ARG A 91 -2.30 9.88 7.87
C ARG A 91 -3.35 8.83 7.56
N TYR A 92 -4.46 8.81 8.30
CA TYR A 92 -5.55 7.87 8.04
C TYR A 92 -6.15 8.07 6.64
N LEU A 93 -6.41 9.32 6.23
CA LEU A 93 -6.93 9.65 4.90
C LEU A 93 -5.93 9.30 3.79
N PHE A 94 -4.65 9.63 3.99
CA PHE A 94 -3.57 9.31 3.07
C PHE A 94 -3.38 7.80 2.87
N LEU A 95 -3.35 7.03 3.96
CA LEU A 95 -3.22 5.58 3.90
C LEU A 95 -4.46 4.93 3.26
N ASN A 96 -5.66 5.47 3.51
CA ASN A 96 -6.87 5.04 2.81
C ASN A 96 -6.80 5.32 1.30
N ALA A 97 -6.26 6.47 0.89
CA ALA A 97 -6.07 6.80 -0.52
C ALA A 97 -5.13 5.79 -1.22
N ILE A 98 -4.07 5.34 -0.53
CA ILE A 98 -3.19 4.27 -1.02
C ILE A 98 -3.93 2.93 -1.07
N ALA A 99 -4.60 2.55 0.02
CA ALA A 99 -5.31 1.28 0.14
C ALA A 99 -6.44 1.14 -0.90
N ASN A 100 -7.05 2.24 -1.35
CA ASN A 100 -8.02 2.25 -2.45
C ASN A 100 -7.45 1.71 -3.77
N GLN A 101 -6.12 1.69 -3.93
CA GLN A 101 -5.46 1.18 -5.13
C GLN A 101 -5.14 -0.31 -5.06
N LEU A 102 -5.39 -0.97 -3.92
CA LEU A 102 -5.21 -2.41 -3.72
C LEU A 102 -6.45 -3.17 -4.23
N ARG A 103 -6.49 -3.46 -5.54
CA ARG A 103 -7.70 -3.98 -6.22
C ARG A 103 -7.46 -5.38 -6.78
N TYR A 104 -7.53 -5.55 -8.10
CA TYR A 104 -7.17 -6.79 -8.80
C TYR A 104 -5.71 -6.70 -9.30
N PRO A 105 -5.09 -7.78 -9.81
CA PRO A 105 -3.73 -7.72 -10.35
C PRO A 105 -3.57 -6.66 -11.45
N ASN A 106 -2.79 -5.61 -11.16
CA ASN A 106 -2.40 -4.56 -12.11
C ASN A 106 -1.19 -3.79 -11.57
N ASN A 107 -0.56 -2.95 -12.41
CA ASN A 107 0.63 -2.18 -12.04
C ASN A 107 0.42 -1.21 -10.88
N HIS A 108 -0.76 -0.60 -10.74
CA HIS A 108 -1.05 0.30 -9.62
C HIS A 108 -1.13 -0.49 -8.33
N THR A 109 -1.87 -1.59 -8.32
CA THR A 109 -1.98 -2.47 -7.14
C THR A 109 -0.61 -2.98 -6.70
N HIS A 110 0.24 -3.40 -7.63
CA HIS A 110 1.61 -3.80 -7.30
C HIS A 110 2.42 -2.65 -6.69
N TYR A 111 2.41 -1.47 -7.32
CA TYR A 111 3.14 -0.30 -6.85
C TYR A 111 2.66 0.18 -5.47
N PHE A 112 1.36 0.32 -5.25
CA PHE A 112 0.81 0.81 -3.98
C PHE A 112 0.92 -0.24 -2.85
N SER A 113 0.85 -1.54 -3.17
CA SER A 113 1.20 -2.61 -2.22
C SER A 113 2.64 -2.47 -1.77
N PHE A 114 3.56 -2.28 -2.72
CA PHE A 114 4.97 -2.04 -2.44
C PHE A 114 5.19 -0.81 -1.56
N ILE A 115 4.54 0.32 -1.88
CA ILE A 115 4.67 1.57 -1.10
C ILE A 115 4.20 1.36 0.33
N LEU A 116 3.05 0.72 0.58
CA LEU A 116 2.58 0.48 1.96
C LEU A 116 3.57 -0.36 2.76
N LEU A 117 4.07 -1.44 2.17
CA LEU A 117 5.03 -2.33 2.82
C LEU A 117 6.37 -1.62 3.09
N TYR A 118 6.81 -0.77 2.16
CA TYR A 118 8.01 0.06 2.34
C TYR A 118 7.82 1.06 3.48
N LEU A 119 6.71 1.81 3.49
CA LEU A 119 6.39 2.76 4.56
C LEU A 119 6.29 2.07 5.92
N PHE A 120 5.77 0.84 5.99
CA PHE A 120 5.75 0.07 7.23
C PHE A 120 7.16 -0.31 7.71
N ALA A 121 8.02 -0.78 6.79
CA ALA A 121 9.37 -1.23 7.12
C ALA A 121 10.27 -0.07 7.56
N GLU A 122 10.17 1.09 6.92
CA GLU A 122 11.03 2.25 7.15
C GLU A 122 10.42 3.26 8.16
N ALA A 123 9.27 2.94 8.75
CA ALA A 123 8.63 3.81 9.74
C ALA A 123 9.50 3.95 11.00
N ASN A 124 9.87 5.19 11.32
CA ASN A 124 10.61 5.52 12.55
C ASN A 124 9.71 5.58 13.80
N GLN A 125 8.39 5.66 13.62
CA GLN A 125 7.41 5.76 14.71
C GLN A 125 6.43 4.59 14.63
N GLU A 126 6.24 3.88 15.74
CA GLU A 126 5.35 2.70 15.81
C GLU A 126 3.89 3.04 15.45
N ILE A 127 3.43 4.27 15.76
CA ILE A 127 2.08 4.73 15.41
C ILE A 127 1.81 4.67 13.89
N ILE A 128 2.83 4.87 13.04
CA ILE A 128 2.66 4.76 11.58
C ILE A 128 2.39 3.29 11.19
N GLN A 129 3.11 2.35 11.80
CA GLN A 129 2.93 0.92 11.59
C GLN A 129 1.56 0.46 12.07
N GLU A 130 1.12 0.96 13.23
CA GLU A 130 -0.22 0.72 13.75
C GLU A 130 -1.29 1.25 12.80
N GLN A 131 -1.16 2.49 12.30
CA GLN A 131 -2.14 3.08 11.37
C GLN A 131 -2.20 2.35 10.02
N ILE A 132 -1.06 1.92 9.46
CA ILE A 132 -1.04 1.07 8.26
C ILE A 132 -1.81 -0.23 8.52
N THR A 133 -1.52 -0.89 9.64
CA THR A 133 -2.17 -2.14 10.04
C THR A 133 -3.66 -1.94 10.20
N ARG A 134 -4.08 -0.87 10.89
CA ARG A 134 -5.47 -0.52 11.12
C ARG A 134 -6.24 -0.32 9.81
N VAL A 135 -5.69 0.45 8.86
CA VAL A 135 -6.34 0.69 7.56
C VAL A 135 -6.53 -0.60 6.77
N LEU A 136 -5.55 -1.52 6.79
CA LEU A 136 -5.69 -2.82 6.15
C LEU A 136 -6.72 -3.70 6.88
N LEU A 137 -6.67 -3.74 8.20
CA LEU A 137 -7.53 -4.59 9.03
C LEU A 137 -9.01 -4.16 8.97
N GLU A 138 -9.31 -2.86 9.06
CA GLU A 138 -10.67 -2.33 8.94
C GLU A 138 -11.37 -2.80 7.65
N ARG A 139 -10.60 -2.99 6.57
CA ARG A 139 -11.10 -3.47 5.28
C ARG A 139 -11.21 -5.00 5.19
N LEU A 140 -10.60 -5.74 6.11
CA LEU A 140 -10.58 -7.20 6.14
C LEU A 140 -11.53 -7.81 7.17
N ILE A 141 -11.91 -7.06 8.21
CA ILE A 141 -12.86 -7.52 9.24
C ILE A 141 -14.32 -7.51 8.74
N VAL A 142 -14.61 -6.77 7.67
CA VAL A 142 -15.94 -6.73 7.04
C VAL A 142 -16.22 -8.01 6.27
N ASN A 143 -17.51 -8.26 5.99
CA ASN A 143 -17.93 -9.40 5.19
C ASN A 143 -17.32 -9.36 3.78
N LYS A 144 -17.03 -10.54 3.23
CA LYS A 144 -16.53 -10.75 1.87
C LYS A 144 -17.51 -10.15 0.82
N PRO A 145 -17.03 -9.79 -0.40
CA PRO A 145 -15.69 -10.04 -0.94
C PRO A 145 -14.62 -9.01 -0.50
N HIS A 146 -13.37 -9.47 -0.40
CA HIS A 146 -12.21 -8.61 -0.16
C HIS A 146 -11.42 -8.39 -1.46
N PRO A 147 -10.86 -7.19 -1.70
CA PRO A 147 -9.99 -6.95 -2.86
C PRO A 147 -8.75 -7.86 -2.84
N TRP A 148 -8.38 -8.43 -3.99
CA TRP A 148 -7.23 -9.34 -4.10
C TRP A 148 -5.93 -8.69 -3.63
N GLY A 149 -5.64 -7.47 -4.08
CA GLY A 149 -4.44 -6.73 -3.72
C GLY A 149 -4.37 -6.47 -2.21
N LEU A 150 -5.51 -6.18 -1.58
CA LEU A 150 -5.57 -5.97 -0.13
C LEU A 150 -5.16 -7.23 0.63
N LEU A 151 -5.68 -8.39 0.21
CA LEU A 151 -5.32 -9.68 0.79
C LEU A 151 -3.83 -9.97 0.62
N ILE A 152 -3.29 -9.79 -0.59
CA ILE A 152 -1.88 -10.05 -0.88
C ILE A 152 -0.97 -9.13 -0.05
N THR A 153 -1.23 -7.82 -0.01
CA THR A 153 -0.44 -6.87 0.80
C THR A 153 -0.47 -7.25 2.27
N PHE A 154 -1.64 -7.62 2.80
CA PHE A 154 -1.76 -8.02 4.20
C PHE A 154 -1.08 -9.35 4.50
N ILE A 155 -1.21 -10.35 3.62
CA ILE A 155 -0.51 -11.64 3.75
C ILE A 155 1.00 -11.44 3.76
N GLU A 156 1.53 -10.62 2.85
CA GLU A 156 2.96 -10.30 2.78
C GLU A 156 3.44 -9.65 4.09
N LEU A 157 2.69 -8.68 4.60
CA LEU A 157 3.00 -7.97 5.85
C LEU A 157 3.14 -8.92 7.05
N ILE A 158 2.23 -9.90 7.18
CA ILE A 158 2.19 -10.80 8.34
C ILE A 158 3.08 -12.04 8.20
N LYS A 159 3.38 -12.48 6.96
CA LYS A 159 4.18 -13.70 6.72
C LYS A 159 5.66 -13.40 6.53
N ASN A 160 6.02 -12.27 5.93
CA ASN A 160 7.41 -11.97 5.66
C ASN A 160 8.12 -11.52 6.96
N PRO A 161 9.12 -12.27 7.45
CA PRO A 161 9.78 -11.98 8.72
C PRO A 161 10.48 -10.61 8.72
N ARG A 162 10.77 -10.04 7.55
CA ARG A 162 11.36 -8.70 7.41
C ARG A 162 10.57 -7.62 8.16
N TYR A 163 9.24 -7.73 8.21
CA TYR A 163 8.40 -6.71 8.84
C TYR A 163 8.31 -6.87 10.36
N ASN A 164 8.67 -8.05 10.88
CA ASN A 164 8.60 -8.38 12.30
C ASN A 164 7.20 -8.09 12.92
N PHE A 165 6.14 -8.32 12.14
CA PHE A 165 4.77 -7.87 12.43
C PHE A 165 4.26 -8.38 13.79
N TRP A 166 4.33 -9.70 14.03
CA TRP A 166 3.79 -10.35 15.23
C TRP A 166 4.52 -9.99 16.54
N ASN A 167 5.68 -9.33 16.45
CA ASN A 167 6.46 -8.89 17.60
C ASN A 167 6.24 -7.40 17.92
N ARG A 168 5.38 -6.68 17.18
CA ARG A 168 5.07 -5.26 17.44
C ARG A 168 4.21 -5.10 18.68
N SER A 169 4.38 -3.99 19.41
CA SER A 169 3.74 -3.80 20.73
C SER A 169 2.22 -3.68 20.59
N PHE A 170 1.73 -2.99 19.56
CA PHE A 170 0.31 -2.80 19.28
C PHE A 170 -0.42 -4.08 18.84
N ILE A 171 0.31 -5.12 18.42
CA ILE A 171 -0.28 -6.45 18.14
C ILE A 171 -0.49 -7.25 19.42
N ARG A 172 0.41 -7.07 20.40
CA ARG A 172 0.41 -7.80 21.68
C ARG A 172 -0.21 -7.02 22.83
N CYS A 173 -0.88 -5.91 22.54
CA CYS A 173 -1.45 -5.04 23.57
C CYS A 173 -2.60 -5.71 24.33
N ALA A 174 -3.33 -6.62 23.68
CA ALA A 174 -4.42 -7.39 24.28
C ALA A 174 -4.62 -8.75 23.56
N PRO A 175 -4.95 -9.83 24.28
CA PRO A 175 -5.20 -11.16 23.68
C PRO A 175 -6.30 -11.16 22.61
N GLU A 176 -7.29 -10.27 22.72
CA GLU A 176 -8.38 -10.13 21.76
C GLU A 176 -7.90 -9.61 20.41
N ILE A 177 -6.92 -8.71 20.42
CA ILE A 177 -6.31 -8.14 19.21
C ILE A 177 -5.48 -9.21 18.49
N GLU A 178 -4.68 -9.97 19.24
CA GLU A 178 -3.89 -11.08 18.69
C GLU A 178 -4.80 -12.13 18.03
N LYS A 179 -5.85 -12.57 18.71
CA LYS A 179 -6.85 -13.51 18.18
C LYS A 179 -7.56 -12.97 16.93
N LEU A 180 -7.85 -11.68 16.87
CA LEU A 180 -8.45 -11.04 15.70
C LEU A 180 -7.51 -11.16 14.49
N PHE A 181 -6.24 -10.85 14.66
CA PHE A 181 -5.24 -10.97 13.59
C PHE A 181 -5.04 -12.42 13.14
N GLU A 182 -4.98 -13.38 14.06
CA GLU A 182 -4.92 -14.80 13.73
C GLU A 182 -6.14 -15.29 12.94
N SER A 183 -7.34 -14.80 13.30
CA SER A 183 -8.58 -15.11 12.59
C SER A 183 -8.57 -14.58 11.15
N VAL A 184 -8.18 -13.32 10.97
CA VAL A 184 -8.06 -12.72 9.63
C VAL A 184 -6.98 -13.41 8.81
N ALA A 185 -5.82 -13.71 9.40
CA ALA A 185 -4.72 -14.43 8.74
C ALA A 185 -5.17 -15.80 8.20
N ARG A 186 -5.93 -16.57 9.00
CA ARG A 186 -6.52 -17.85 8.56
C ARG A 186 -7.54 -17.68 7.44
N SER A 187 -8.39 -16.66 7.51
CA SER A 187 -9.38 -16.35 6.47
C SER A 187 -8.71 -15.99 5.13
N CYS A 188 -7.59 -15.25 5.17
CA CYS A 188 -6.81 -14.87 3.99
C CYS A 188 -5.98 -16.04 3.43
N GLY A 189 -5.46 -16.92 4.29
CA GLY A 189 -4.62 -18.08 3.92
C GLY A 189 -5.35 -19.19 3.16
N GLY A 190 -6.67 -19.10 3.01
CA GLY A 190 -7.49 -20.04 2.24
C GLY A 190 -7.55 -19.78 0.73
N LEU A 191 -6.70 -18.89 0.19
CA LEU A 191 -6.51 -18.78 -1.26
C LEU A 191 -5.93 -20.09 -1.78
N LYS A 192 -6.81 -21.00 -2.25
CA LYS A 192 -6.41 -22.19 -2.99
C LYS A 192 -5.51 -21.75 -4.14
N PRO A 193 -4.35 -22.40 -4.36
CA PRO A 193 -3.59 -22.18 -5.58
C PRO A 193 -4.53 -22.42 -6.77
N VAL A 194 -4.48 -21.52 -7.76
CA VAL A 194 -5.20 -21.71 -9.02
C VAL A 194 -4.75 -23.06 -9.58
N ASP A 195 -5.70 -23.95 -9.81
CA ASP A 195 -5.46 -25.33 -10.20
C ASP A 195 -4.77 -25.34 -11.58
N ASP A 196 -3.53 -25.82 -11.64
CA ASP A 196 -2.75 -26.01 -12.88
C ASP A 196 -3.32 -27.14 -13.77
N SER A 197 -4.49 -27.68 -13.43
CA SER A 197 -5.16 -28.80 -14.09
C SER A 197 -5.75 -28.47 -15.47
N ILE A 198 -5.68 -27.21 -15.95
CA ILE A 198 -6.22 -26.83 -17.27
C ILE A 198 -5.18 -27.00 -18.40
N VAL A 199 -3.89 -27.23 -18.10
CA VAL A 199 -2.84 -27.30 -19.14
C VAL A 199 -2.53 -28.73 -19.61
N SER A 200 -3.01 -29.78 -18.94
CA SER A 200 -2.73 -31.18 -19.33
C SER A 200 -3.69 -31.77 -20.39
N GLY A 201 -4.70 -31.02 -20.85
CA GLY A 201 -5.72 -31.53 -21.77
C GLY A 201 -5.39 -31.46 -23.27
N TRP A 202 -4.24 -30.94 -23.69
CA TRP A 202 -3.96 -30.63 -25.11
C TRP A 202 -2.83 -31.44 -25.76
N VAL A 203 -2.32 -32.48 -25.09
CA VAL A 203 -1.33 -33.38 -25.71
C VAL A 203 -1.75 -34.82 -25.53
N SER A 204 -2.65 -35.29 -26.39
CA SER A 204 -2.78 -36.68 -26.86
C SER A 204 -3.89 -36.73 -27.90
N ASP A 205 -3.52 -36.61 -29.18
CA ASP A 205 -4.02 -37.47 -30.27
C ASP A 205 -3.54 -36.93 -31.62
N ASN A 206 -2.50 -37.58 -32.14
CA ASN A 206 -2.43 -38.00 -33.55
C ASN A 206 -1.11 -38.75 -33.76
N ALA A 207 -1.17 -40.05 -33.48
CA ALA A 207 -0.31 -41.03 -34.14
C ALA A 207 -1.16 -41.70 -35.21
N HIS A 208 -0.85 -41.44 -36.48
CA HIS A 208 -0.99 -42.35 -37.61
C HIS A 208 -0.14 -41.86 -38.78
#